data_AF-A0A518GAH3-F1
#
_entry.id   AF-A0A518GAH3-F1
#
_cell.length_a   1.000
_cell.length_b   1.000
_cell.length_c   1.000
_cell.angle_alpha   90.00
_cell.angle_beta   90.00
_cell.angle_gamma   90.00
#
_symmetry.space_group_name_H-M   'P 1'
#
loop_
_entity.id
_entity.type
_entity.pdbx_description
1 polymer ?
#
loop_
_entity_poly.entity_id
_entity_poly.type
_entity_poly.pdbx_seq_one_letter_code
_entity_poly.pdbx_strand_id
1 'polypeptide(L)'
;MSRSTEVGVTQQPSRNSVSLLSVLQKWRILFAIGFAVCVGGVRWIFECLLVVPLVPDPQSAIWIMFSSVTSVILAVTIAPLAWCAFRGLSARSMVVRWVSVAPVVLLLAWYSTGFFQLARMRIALLDSANPQTHSERLRQLADFAGGPGYEIDNRVAKHHNTPPDVLRSLHGRPGQIGTEICLAQNPNTPDDVLIAIAGRKDKWSKYTQDALNRNPRYTAVLGVRDWGTPEPSESSTEAISR
;
A
#
# COMPACT_ATOMS: atom_id res chain seq x y z
N MET A 1 -75.79 34.76 -10.84
CA MET A 1 -74.38 34.50 -11.15
C MET A 1 -73.99 33.17 -10.51
N SER A 2 -74.12 32.08 -11.27
CA SER A 2 -73.92 30.70 -10.80
C SER A 2 -72.43 30.37 -10.73
N ARG A 3 -72.04 29.84 -9.57
CA ARG A 3 -70.70 29.36 -9.21
C ARG A 3 -70.45 28.02 -9.91
N SER A 4 -69.65 28.00 -10.97
CA SER A 4 -69.21 26.78 -11.64
C SER A 4 -68.03 26.19 -10.87
N THR A 5 -68.28 25.18 -10.05
CA THR A 5 -67.24 24.35 -9.43
C THR A 5 -66.61 23.45 -10.50
N GLU A 6 -65.41 23.80 -10.95
CA GLU A 6 -64.53 22.85 -11.65
C GLU A 6 -64.12 21.76 -10.66
N VAL A 7 -64.77 20.60 -10.77
CA VAL A 7 -64.35 19.38 -10.09
C VAL A 7 -63.07 18.93 -10.78
N GLY A 8 -61.93 19.23 -10.17
CA GLY A 8 -60.63 18.73 -10.59
C GLY A 8 -60.63 17.20 -10.55
N VAL A 9 -60.75 16.58 -11.73
CA VAL A 9 -60.57 15.14 -11.91
C VAL A 9 -59.10 14.84 -11.61
N THR A 10 -58.83 14.37 -10.39
CA THR A 10 -57.56 13.72 -10.06
C THR A 10 -57.47 12.45 -10.90
N GLN A 11 -56.80 12.53 -12.05
CA GLN A 11 -56.50 11.36 -12.88
C GLN A 11 -55.68 10.36 -12.05
N GLN A 12 -56.33 9.28 -11.64
CA GLN A 12 -55.68 8.17 -10.97
C GLN A 12 -54.71 7.51 -11.96
N PRO A 13 -53.41 7.34 -11.62
CA PRO A 13 -52.43 6.79 -12.54
C PRO A 13 -52.88 5.39 -13.00
N SER A 14 -52.81 5.13 -14.31
CA SER A 14 -53.23 3.85 -14.89
C SER A 14 -52.39 2.70 -14.30
N ARG A 15 -52.98 1.52 -14.11
CA ARG A 15 -52.29 0.32 -13.57
C ARG A 15 -50.95 0.02 -14.27
N ASN A 16 -50.85 0.36 -15.56
CA ASN A 16 -49.65 0.21 -16.39
C ASN A 16 -48.54 1.23 -16.06
N SER A 17 -48.89 2.46 -15.64
CA SER A 17 -47.90 3.45 -15.19
C SER A 17 -47.26 3.08 -13.85
N VAL A 18 -48.05 2.51 -12.93
CA VAL A 18 -47.56 2.04 -11.61
C VAL A 18 -46.61 0.85 -11.77
N SER A 19 -46.93 -0.09 -12.68
CA SER A 19 -46.04 -1.22 -12.96
C SER A 19 -44.72 -0.79 -13.59
N LEU A 20 -44.72 0.13 -14.56
CA LEU A 20 -43.51 0.65 -15.20
C LEU A 20 -42.58 1.39 -14.20
N LEU A 21 -43.14 2.23 -13.32
CA LEU A 21 -42.35 2.92 -12.29
C LEU A 21 -41.68 1.93 -11.33
N SER A 22 -42.40 0.87 -10.91
CA SER A 22 -41.85 -0.17 -10.06
C SER A 22 -40.72 -0.95 -10.73
N VAL A 23 -40.83 -1.20 -12.04
CA VAL A 23 -39.80 -1.88 -12.84
C VAL A 23 -38.56 -0.99 -12.98
N LEU A 24 -38.73 0.29 -13.34
CA LEU A 24 -37.64 1.26 -13.44
C LEU A 24 -36.88 1.42 -12.11
N GLN A 25 -37.59 1.41 -10.98
CA GLN A 25 -36.97 1.49 -9.66
C GLN A 25 -36.11 0.26 -9.35
N LYS A 26 -36.56 -0.95 -9.71
CA LYS A 26 -35.75 -2.18 -9.55
C LYS A 26 -34.46 -2.12 -10.38
N TRP A 27 -34.56 -1.71 -11.65
CA TRP A 27 -33.39 -1.56 -12.51
C TRP A 27 -32.37 -0.54 -11.96
N ARG A 28 -32.84 0.58 -11.42
CA ARG A 28 -31.97 1.57 -10.78
C ARG A 28 -31.20 1.02 -9.58
N ILE A 29 -31.87 0.22 -8.75
CA ILE A 29 -31.22 -0.44 -7.60
C ILE A 29 -30.18 -1.45 -8.09
N LEU A 30 -30.53 -2.27 -9.10
CA LEU A 30 -29.59 -3.23 -9.69
C LEU A 30 -28.36 -2.53 -10.30
N PHE A 31 -28.56 -1.43 -11.04
CA PHE A 31 -27.45 -0.65 -11.58
C PHE A 31 -26.59 -0.03 -10.47
N ALA A 32 -27.19 0.47 -9.39
CA ALA A 32 -26.46 1.04 -8.25
C ALA A 32 -25.61 -0.01 -7.54
N ILE A 33 -26.16 -1.20 -7.29
CA ILE A 33 -25.43 -2.34 -6.70
C ILE A 33 -24.31 -2.78 -7.65
N GLY A 34 -24.60 -2.96 -8.93
CA GLY A 34 -23.60 -3.35 -9.94
C GLY A 34 -22.45 -2.35 -10.02
N PHE A 35 -22.76 -1.05 -10.07
CA PHE A 35 -21.75 0.02 -10.06
C PHE A 35 -20.89 -0.04 -8.80
N ALA A 36 -21.50 -0.18 -7.62
CA ALA A 36 -20.78 -0.23 -6.35
C ALA A 36 -19.87 -1.47 -6.23
N VAL A 37 -20.36 -2.64 -6.64
CA VAL A 37 -19.58 -3.89 -6.68
C VAL A 37 -18.43 -3.77 -7.68
N CYS A 38 -18.64 -3.15 -8.84
CA CYS A 38 -17.56 -2.89 -9.80
C CYS A 38 -16.47 -2.00 -9.20
N VAL A 39 -16.83 -0.89 -8.55
CA VAL A 39 -15.85 0.02 -7.93
C VAL A 39 -15.05 -0.70 -6.82
N GLY A 40 -15.73 -1.38 -5.90
CA GLY A 40 -15.08 -2.15 -4.83
C GLY A 40 -14.23 -3.31 -5.38
N GLY A 41 -14.75 -4.02 -6.37
CA GLY A 41 -14.07 -5.15 -7.01
C GLY A 41 -12.82 -4.75 -7.77
N VAL A 42 -12.84 -3.66 -8.56
CA VAL A 42 -11.65 -3.13 -9.24
C VAL A 42 -10.57 -2.76 -8.23
N ARG A 43 -10.94 -2.09 -7.14
CA ARG A 43 -10.02 -1.75 -6.05
C ARG A 43 -9.36 -3.00 -5.45
N TRP A 44 -10.19 -4.00 -5.10
CA TRP A 44 -9.74 -5.26 -4.51
C TRP A 44 -8.82 -6.04 -5.45
N ILE A 45 -9.21 -6.19 -6.73
CA ILE A 45 -8.44 -6.88 -7.76
C ILE A 45 -7.07 -6.20 -7.91
N PHE A 46 -7.04 -4.88 -7.99
CA PHE A 46 -5.79 -4.13 -8.09
C PHE A 46 -4.86 -4.42 -6.91
N GLU A 47 -5.37 -4.34 -5.68
CA GLU A 47 -4.56 -4.57 -4.50
C GLU A 47 -4.10 -6.03 -4.38
N CYS A 48 -5.02 -6.98 -4.44
CA CYS A 48 -4.74 -8.40 -4.19
C CYS A 48 -3.99 -9.08 -5.33
N LEU A 49 -4.22 -8.70 -6.59
CA LEU A 49 -3.56 -9.35 -7.73
C LEU A 49 -2.35 -8.57 -8.24
N LEU A 50 -2.30 -7.24 -8.05
CA LEU A 50 -1.24 -6.42 -8.65
C LEU A 50 -0.25 -5.85 -7.63
N VAL A 51 -0.58 -5.79 -6.34
CA VAL A 51 0.31 -5.26 -5.28
C VAL A 51 0.79 -6.36 -4.34
N VAL A 52 -0.12 -7.13 -3.73
CA VAL A 52 0.24 -8.16 -2.74
C VAL A 52 1.30 -9.16 -3.25
N PRO A 53 1.25 -9.66 -4.50
CA PRO A 53 2.26 -10.60 -4.99
C PRO A 53 3.67 -9.97 -5.12
N LEU A 54 3.74 -8.64 -5.18
CA LEU A 54 5.01 -7.93 -5.20
C LEU A 54 5.62 -7.77 -3.81
N VAL A 55 4.91 -8.06 -2.73
CA VAL A 55 5.44 -7.95 -1.35
C VAL A 55 5.34 -9.34 -0.71
N PRO A 56 6.38 -10.18 -0.85
CA PRO A 56 6.35 -11.55 -0.37
C PRO A 56 6.49 -11.61 1.15
N ASP A 57 5.39 -11.38 1.86
CA ASP A 57 5.30 -11.46 3.31
C ASP A 57 4.44 -12.66 3.77
N PRO A 58 4.84 -13.38 4.83
CA PRO A 58 4.03 -14.44 5.44
C PRO A 58 2.66 -13.95 5.93
N GLN A 59 2.54 -12.65 6.18
CA GLN A 59 1.31 -12.00 6.66
C GLN A 59 0.43 -11.45 5.51
N SER A 60 0.75 -11.75 4.25
CA SER A 60 -0.03 -11.31 3.08
C SER A 60 -1.53 -11.68 3.15
N ALA A 61 -1.87 -12.79 3.82
CA ALA A 61 -3.27 -13.17 4.06
C ALA A 61 -4.04 -12.13 4.90
N ILE A 62 -3.40 -11.52 5.90
CA ILE A 62 -4.00 -10.47 6.72
C ILE A 62 -4.29 -9.23 5.86
N TRP A 63 -3.37 -8.88 4.97
CA TRP A 63 -3.58 -7.78 4.03
C TRP A 63 -4.76 -8.05 3.08
N ILE A 64 -4.83 -9.25 2.48
CA ILE A 64 -5.96 -9.63 1.62
C ILE A 64 -7.29 -9.55 2.37
N MET A 65 -7.33 -9.97 3.63
CA MET A 65 -8.51 -9.86 4.48
C MET A 65 -8.93 -8.38 4.66
N PHE A 66 -8.02 -7.50 5.07
CA PHE A 66 -8.31 -6.07 5.22
C PHE A 66 -8.72 -5.41 3.90
N SER A 67 -8.10 -5.79 2.79
CA SER A 67 -8.47 -5.32 1.45
C SER A 67 -9.90 -5.73 1.08
N SER A 68 -10.30 -6.95 1.46
CA SER A 68 -11.65 -7.47 1.24
C SER A 68 -12.68 -6.69 2.05
N VAL A 69 -12.42 -6.50 3.35
CA VAL A 69 -13.29 -5.73 4.26
C VAL A 69 -13.49 -4.31 3.76
N THR A 70 -12.41 -3.59 3.44
CA THR A 70 -12.47 -2.20 2.96
C THR A 70 -13.18 -2.08 1.62
N SER A 71 -13.01 -3.05 0.71
CA SER A 71 -13.71 -3.06 -0.59
C SER A 71 -15.21 -3.33 -0.46
N VAL A 72 -15.60 -4.19 0.49
CA VAL A 72 -17.02 -4.41 0.83
C VAL A 72 -17.63 -3.16 1.46
N ILE A 73 -16.93 -2.51 2.40
CA ILE A 73 -17.39 -1.25 3.01
C ILE A 73 -17.56 -0.17 1.92
N LEU A 74 -16.62 -0.06 0.98
CA LEU A 74 -16.72 0.86 -0.15
C LEU A 74 -17.96 0.56 -1.02
N ALA A 75 -18.21 -0.72 -1.35
CA ALA A 75 -19.38 -1.09 -2.14
C ALA A 75 -20.70 -0.80 -1.39
N VAL A 76 -20.77 -1.13 -0.09
CA VAL A 76 -21.96 -0.89 0.73
C VAL A 76 -22.25 0.60 0.91
N THR A 77 -21.21 1.44 0.96
CA THR A 77 -21.36 2.91 1.05
C THR A 77 -21.73 3.55 -0.29
N ILE A 78 -21.17 3.08 -1.41
CA ILE A 78 -21.50 3.60 -2.75
C ILE A 78 -22.92 3.23 -3.18
N ALA A 79 -23.38 2.01 -2.90
CA ALA A 79 -24.67 1.52 -3.39
C ALA A 79 -25.88 2.46 -3.11
N PRO A 80 -26.13 2.93 -1.86
CA PRO A 80 -27.23 3.85 -1.60
C PRO A 80 -27.02 5.23 -2.22
N LEU A 81 -25.79 5.73 -2.27
CA LEU A 81 -25.47 7.03 -2.88
C LEU A 81 -25.64 7.01 -4.40
N ALA A 82 -25.19 5.94 -5.05
CA ALA A 82 -25.39 5.70 -6.48
C ALA A 82 -26.87 5.57 -6.82
N TRP A 83 -27.66 4.88 -5.98
CA TRP A 83 -29.10 4.81 -6.14
C TRP A 83 -29.77 6.19 -6.06
N CYS A 84 -29.40 7.01 -5.06
CA CYS A 84 -29.86 8.38 -4.94
C CYS A 84 -29.47 9.23 -6.17
N ALA A 85 -28.23 9.11 -6.65
CA ALA A 85 -27.73 9.79 -7.84
C ALA A 85 -28.52 9.38 -9.11
N PHE A 86 -28.72 8.09 -9.35
CA PHE A 86 -29.49 7.59 -10.50
C PHE A 86 -30.95 7.99 -10.45
N ARG A 87 -31.54 8.14 -9.26
CA ARG A 87 -32.89 8.69 -9.10
C ARG A 87 -32.91 10.19 -9.40
N GLY A 88 -31.98 10.95 -8.83
CA GLY A 88 -31.92 12.41 -8.97
C GLY A 88 -31.54 12.88 -10.37
N LEU A 89 -30.80 12.09 -11.15
CA LEU A 89 -30.47 12.38 -12.55
C LEU A 89 -31.70 12.55 -13.45
N SER A 90 -32.83 11.91 -13.13
CA SER A 90 -34.09 12.12 -13.86
C SER A 90 -34.90 13.33 -13.39
N ALA A 91 -34.44 14.06 -12.37
CA ALA A 91 -35.14 15.27 -11.91
C ALA A 91 -35.07 16.37 -12.98
N ARG A 92 -36.12 17.19 -13.05
CA ARG A 92 -36.18 18.36 -13.93
C ARG A 92 -35.32 19.52 -13.42
N SER A 93 -35.21 19.67 -12.10
CA SER A 93 -34.39 20.70 -11.45
C SER A 93 -32.91 20.34 -11.50
N MET A 94 -32.09 21.29 -11.96
CA MET A 94 -30.63 21.15 -11.97
C MET A 94 -30.06 21.02 -10.55
N VAL A 95 -30.62 21.73 -9.57
CA VAL A 95 -30.18 21.67 -8.17
C VAL A 95 -30.33 20.26 -7.60
N VAL A 96 -31.46 19.60 -7.86
CA VAL A 96 -31.71 18.22 -7.38
C VAL A 96 -30.72 17.23 -7.97
N ARG A 97 -30.35 17.40 -9.26
CA ARG A 97 -29.31 16.57 -9.89
C ARG A 97 -27.98 16.71 -9.16
N TRP A 98 -27.52 17.94 -8.94
CA TRP A 98 -26.25 18.20 -8.25
C TRP A 98 -26.25 17.67 -6.82
N VAL A 99 -27.30 17.93 -6.04
CA VAL A 99 -27.42 17.44 -4.66
C VAL A 99 -27.42 15.91 -4.60
N SER A 100 -28.00 15.23 -5.60
CA SER A 100 -28.02 13.77 -5.65
C SER A 100 -26.68 13.14 -6.08
N VAL A 101 -25.90 13.83 -6.92
CA VAL A 101 -24.64 13.31 -7.50
C VAL A 101 -23.42 13.70 -6.68
N ALA A 102 -23.41 14.88 -6.05
CA ALA A 102 -22.25 15.39 -5.32
C ALA A 102 -21.73 14.42 -4.24
N PRO A 103 -22.57 13.74 -3.43
CA PRO A 103 -22.06 12.82 -2.41
C PRO A 103 -21.28 11.64 -2.97
N VAL A 104 -21.77 11.01 -4.06
CA VAL A 104 -21.06 9.87 -4.67
C VAL A 104 -19.77 10.34 -5.35
N VAL A 105 -19.76 11.52 -5.97
CA VAL A 105 -18.55 12.09 -6.58
C VAL A 105 -17.50 12.43 -5.52
N LEU A 106 -17.89 13.08 -4.42
CA LEU A 106 -16.98 13.42 -3.32
C LEU A 106 -16.42 12.17 -2.65
N LEU A 107 -17.25 11.13 -2.45
CA LEU A 107 -16.81 9.84 -1.93
C LEU A 107 -15.77 9.19 -2.86
N LEU A 108 -16.07 9.11 -4.16
CA LEU A 108 -15.15 8.55 -5.14
C LEU A 108 -13.85 9.35 -5.24
N ALA A 109 -13.93 10.69 -5.17
CA ALA A 109 -12.76 11.56 -5.15
C ALA A 109 -11.89 11.29 -3.92
N TRP A 110 -12.50 11.20 -2.73
CA TRP A 110 -11.79 10.84 -1.50
C TRP A 110 -11.09 9.48 -1.64
N TYR A 111 -11.82 8.44 -2.06
CA TYR A 111 -11.26 7.09 -2.24
C TYR A 111 -10.19 7.02 -3.32
N SER A 112 -10.28 7.84 -4.37
CA SER A 112 -9.28 7.87 -5.43
C SER A 112 -7.89 8.23 -4.89
N THR A 113 -7.80 9.07 -3.86
CA THR A 113 -6.51 9.43 -3.24
C THR A 113 -5.79 8.20 -2.70
N GLY A 114 -6.50 7.31 -1.99
CA GLY A 114 -5.95 6.04 -1.51
C GLY A 114 -5.54 5.13 -2.66
N PHE A 115 -6.38 5.02 -3.69
CA PHE A 115 -6.07 4.23 -4.89
C PHE A 115 -4.79 4.71 -5.60
N PHE A 116 -4.60 6.03 -5.73
CA PHE A 116 -3.36 6.59 -6.29
C PHE A 116 -2.13 6.24 -5.46
N GLN A 117 -2.24 6.18 -4.14
CA GLN A 117 -1.12 5.77 -3.28
C GLN A 117 -0.78 4.28 -3.48
N LEU A 118 -1.78 3.40 -3.60
CA LEU A 118 -1.55 1.99 -3.96
C LEU A 118 -0.88 1.86 -5.33
N ALA A 119 -1.33 2.65 -6.31
CA ALA A 119 -0.72 2.63 -7.65
C ALA A 119 0.73 3.12 -7.65
N ARG A 120 1.03 4.18 -6.91
CA ARG A 120 2.40 4.68 -6.71
C ARG A 120 3.29 3.66 -6.03
N MET A 121 2.79 3.03 -4.97
CA MET A 121 3.51 1.96 -4.26
C MET A 121 3.83 0.80 -5.19
N ARG A 122 2.86 0.38 -6.02
CA ARG A 122 3.08 -0.67 -7.01
C ARG A 122 4.21 -0.32 -7.97
N ILE A 123 4.20 0.89 -8.52
CA ILE A 123 5.25 1.36 -9.43
C ILE A 123 6.60 1.39 -8.72
N ALA A 124 6.66 1.89 -7.49
CA ALA A 124 7.88 1.91 -6.68
C ALA A 124 8.45 0.49 -6.44
N LEU A 125 7.59 -0.49 -6.17
CA LEU A 125 8.00 -1.89 -6.02
C LEU A 125 8.52 -2.49 -7.33
N LEU A 126 7.93 -2.16 -8.47
CA LEU A 126 8.39 -2.61 -9.77
C LEU A 126 9.72 -1.96 -10.16
N ASP A 127 9.84 -0.64 -9.98
CA ASP A 127 11.05 0.10 -10.27
C ASP A 127 12.23 -0.40 -9.41
N SER A 128 12.01 -0.61 -8.11
CA SER A 128 13.05 -1.13 -7.21
C SER A 128 13.43 -2.59 -7.49
N ALA A 129 12.55 -3.38 -8.10
CA ALA A 129 12.83 -4.76 -8.51
C ALA A 129 13.49 -4.87 -9.89
N ASN A 130 13.42 -3.82 -10.71
CA ASN A 130 13.98 -3.81 -12.06
C ASN A 130 15.51 -3.58 -12.01
N PRO A 131 16.34 -4.54 -12.45
CA PRO A 131 17.81 -4.41 -12.44
C PRO A 131 18.35 -3.24 -13.27
N GLN A 132 17.57 -2.78 -14.26
CA GLN A 132 17.95 -1.67 -15.13
C GLN A 132 17.64 -0.30 -14.54
N THR A 133 17.05 -0.24 -13.34
CA THR A 133 16.71 1.03 -12.70
C THR A 133 17.98 1.83 -12.38
N HIS A 134 17.97 3.09 -12.80
CA HIS A 134 19.07 4.02 -12.61
C HIS A 134 19.17 4.51 -11.16
N SER A 135 20.38 4.88 -10.76
CA SER A 135 20.71 5.37 -9.41
C SER A 135 19.83 6.54 -8.95
N GLU A 136 19.48 7.47 -9.85
CA GLU A 136 18.64 8.62 -9.50
C GLU A 136 17.20 8.21 -9.14
N ARG A 137 16.65 7.20 -9.84
CA ARG A 137 15.34 6.66 -9.47
C ARG A 137 15.40 5.95 -8.12
N LEU A 138 16.48 5.20 -7.85
CA LEU A 138 16.70 4.53 -6.56
C LEU A 138 16.83 5.52 -5.40
N ARG A 139 17.45 6.69 -5.64
CA ARG A 139 17.49 7.80 -4.69
C ARG A 139 16.09 8.28 -4.33
N GLN A 140 15.23 8.50 -5.32
CA GLN A 140 13.83 8.89 -5.07
C GLN A 140 13.04 7.82 -4.31
N LEU A 141 13.35 6.54 -4.55
CA LEU A 141 12.67 5.42 -3.89
C LEU A 141 13.09 5.25 -2.43
N ALA A 142 14.30 5.65 -2.05
CA ALA A 142 14.75 5.61 -0.66
C ALA A 142 13.94 6.52 0.27
N ASP A 143 13.35 7.58 -0.27
CA ASP A 143 12.48 8.53 0.44
C ASP A 143 10.99 8.26 0.20
N PHE A 144 10.64 7.11 -0.40
CA PHE A 144 9.25 6.80 -0.73
C PHE A 144 8.39 6.57 0.53
N ALA A 145 7.60 7.58 0.88
CA ALA A 145 6.62 7.51 1.95
C ALA A 145 5.31 6.86 1.45
N GLY A 146 5.22 5.52 1.50
CA GLY A 146 3.99 4.81 1.16
C GLY A 146 4.04 3.31 1.43
N GLY A 147 3.02 2.77 2.08
CA GLY A 147 2.87 1.33 2.31
C GLY A 147 3.87 0.75 3.35
N PRO A 148 4.11 -0.57 3.33
CA PRO A 148 5.18 -1.22 4.09
C PRO A 148 6.54 -0.77 3.53
N GLY A 149 7.00 0.42 3.92
CA GLY A 149 8.21 1.07 3.40
C GLY A 149 9.49 0.23 3.52
N TYR A 150 9.51 -0.76 4.42
CA TYR A 150 10.64 -1.68 4.58
C TYR A 150 10.95 -2.49 3.32
N GLU A 151 9.96 -2.87 2.50
CA GLU A 151 10.24 -3.73 1.33
C GLU A 151 10.90 -2.95 0.20
N ILE A 152 10.53 -1.68 0.01
CA ILE A 152 11.20 -0.81 -0.96
C ILE A 152 12.63 -0.53 -0.46
N ASP A 153 12.80 -0.22 0.83
CA ASP A 153 14.12 -0.01 1.43
C ASP A 153 15.02 -1.25 1.28
N ASN A 154 14.49 -2.46 1.49
CA ASN A 154 15.22 -3.72 1.28
C ASN A 154 15.70 -3.86 -0.17
N ARG A 155 14.82 -3.57 -1.14
CA ARG A 155 15.17 -3.67 -2.57
C ARG A 155 16.21 -2.64 -2.95
N VAL A 156 16.03 -1.37 -2.54
CA VAL A 156 17.01 -0.31 -2.78
C VAL A 156 18.34 -0.67 -2.13
N ALA A 157 18.35 -1.14 -0.89
CA ALA A 157 19.56 -1.58 -0.20
C ALA A 157 20.26 -2.74 -0.91
N LYS A 158 19.53 -3.68 -1.52
CA LYS A 158 20.10 -4.83 -2.25
C LYS A 158 20.51 -4.50 -3.68
N HIS A 159 19.99 -3.42 -4.26
CA HIS A 159 20.14 -3.14 -5.68
C HIS A 159 21.57 -2.72 -6.06
N HIS A 160 22.11 -3.31 -7.13
CA HIS A 160 23.52 -3.13 -7.53
C HIS A 160 23.85 -1.75 -8.11
N ASN A 161 22.84 -1.00 -8.58
CA ASN A 161 23.00 0.39 -9.03
C ASN A 161 22.76 1.43 -7.91
N THR A 162 22.49 1.01 -6.67
CA THR A 162 22.23 1.97 -5.59
C THR A 162 23.53 2.67 -5.22
N PRO A 163 23.55 4.01 -5.21
CA PRO A 163 24.76 4.76 -4.90
C PRO A 163 25.08 4.72 -3.40
N PRO A 164 26.37 4.85 -3.01
CA PRO A 164 26.80 4.66 -1.63
C PRO A 164 26.17 5.63 -0.62
N ASP A 165 25.83 6.85 -1.05
CA ASP A 165 25.19 7.85 -0.21
C ASP A 165 23.73 7.51 0.12
N VAL A 166 22.99 6.94 -0.83
CA VAL A 166 21.66 6.39 -0.59
C VAL A 166 21.73 5.20 0.37
N LEU A 167 22.69 4.28 0.16
CA LEU A 167 22.90 3.15 1.09
C LEU A 167 23.20 3.62 2.52
N ARG A 168 23.97 4.70 2.67
CA ARG A 168 24.21 5.33 3.98
C ARG A 168 22.93 5.88 4.62
N SER A 169 22.04 6.49 3.84
CA SER A 169 20.75 7.03 4.35
C SER A 169 19.74 5.96 4.78
N LEU A 170 19.90 4.71 4.30
CA LEU A 170 19.04 3.59 4.69
C LEU A 170 19.48 2.93 6.01
N HIS A 171 20.75 3.09 6.39
CA HIS A 171 21.29 2.52 7.62
C HIS A 171 20.65 3.15 8.88
N GLY A 172 20.38 2.32 9.90
CA GLY A 172 19.90 2.81 11.19
C GLY A 172 18.41 3.15 11.25
N ARG A 173 17.63 2.90 10.18
CA ARG A 173 16.17 3.08 10.20
C ARG A 173 15.51 2.12 11.21
N PRO A 174 14.58 2.60 12.05
CA PRO A 174 14.03 1.81 13.16
C PRO A 174 13.23 0.62 12.66
N GLY A 175 13.48 -0.56 13.24
CA GLY A 175 12.73 -1.78 12.93
C GLY A 175 13.04 -2.44 11.58
N GLN A 176 14.05 -1.94 10.84
CA GLN A 176 14.36 -2.39 9.48
C GLN A 176 15.55 -3.34 9.41
N ILE A 177 15.50 -4.45 10.17
CA ILE A 177 16.61 -5.42 10.18
C ILE A 177 16.87 -6.05 8.80
N GLY A 178 15.81 -6.27 8.00
CA GLY A 178 15.93 -6.77 6.63
C GLY A 178 16.78 -5.84 5.76
N THR A 179 16.65 -4.53 5.95
CA THR A 179 17.39 -3.52 5.18
C THR A 179 18.86 -3.56 5.54
N GLU A 180 19.20 -3.74 6.82
CA GLU A 180 20.57 -3.88 7.29
C GLU A 180 21.25 -5.15 6.76
N ILE A 181 20.50 -6.25 6.65
CA ILE A 181 20.98 -7.50 6.03
C ILE A 181 21.24 -7.28 4.53
N CYS A 182 20.38 -6.53 3.83
CA CYS A 182 20.58 -6.18 2.42
C CYS A 182 21.77 -5.24 2.22
N LEU A 183 21.94 -4.22 3.08
CA LEU A 183 23.11 -3.33 3.09
C LEU A 183 24.39 -4.13 3.29
N ALA A 184 24.42 -5.05 4.26
CA ALA A 184 25.57 -5.89 4.53
C ALA A 184 26.02 -6.70 3.30
N GLN A 185 25.09 -7.17 2.46
CA GLN A 185 25.41 -7.96 1.25
C GLN A 185 25.82 -7.11 0.05
N ASN A 186 25.43 -5.83 -0.01
CA ASN A 186 25.62 -5.02 -1.19
C ASN A 186 27.09 -4.58 -1.35
N PRO A 187 27.75 -4.86 -2.49
CA PRO A 187 29.14 -4.48 -2.72
C PRO A 187 29.37 -2.97 -2.77
N ASN A 188 28.35 -2.16 -3.04
CA ASN A 188 28.45 -0.70 -3.05
C ASN A 188 28.30 -0.07 -1.67
N THR A 189 28.01 -0.87 -0.64
CA THR A 189 27.83 -0.35 0.72
C THR A 189 29.11 0.30 1.22
N PRO A 190 29.03 1.53 1.74
CA PRO A 190 30.18 2.22 2.31
C PRO A 190 30.83 1.46 3.47
N ASP A 191 32.15 1.59 3.59
CA ASP A 191 32.96 0.91 4.61
C ASP A 191 32.53 1.30 6.04
N ASP A 192 32.15 2.57 6.26
CA ASP A 192 31.64 3.05 7.54
C ASP A 192 30.36 2.33 7.96
N VAL A 193 29.46 2.06 7.01
CA VAL A 193 28.20 1.33 7.24
C VAL A 193 28.48 -0.16 7.48
N LEU A 194 29.38 -0.78 6.72
CA LEU A 194 29.77 -2.18 6.93
C LEU A 194 30.35 -2.41 8.33
N ILE A 195 31.19 -1.49 8.80
CA ILE A 195 31.78 -1.54 10.14
C ILE A 195 30.71 -1.34 11.22
N ALA A 196 29.78 -0.40 11.03
CA ALA A 196 28.70 -0.18 11.97
C ALA A 196 27.79 -1.42 12.10
N ILE A 197 27.49 -2.09 10.99
CA ILE A 197 26.71 -3.34 10.99
C ILE A 197 27.49 -4.47 11.66
N ALA A 198 28.81 -4.60 11.40
CA ALA A 198 29.66 -5.60 12.02
C ALA A 198 29.75 -5.46 13.56
N GLY A 199 29.72 -4.22 14.05
CA GLY A 199 29.74 -3.92 15.49
C GLY A 199 28.42 -4.22 16.22
N ARG A 200 27.36 -4.63 15.52
CA ARG A 200 26.04 -4.88 16.12
C ARG A 200 26.07 -6.11 17.04
N LYS A 201 25.62 -5.93 18.28
CA LYS A 201 25.55 -6.98 19.33
C LYS A 201 24.13 -7.30 19.78
N ASP A 202 23.15 -7.21 18.87
CA ASP A 202 21.76 -7.55 19.16
C ASP A 202 21.43 -9.00 18.77
N LYS A 203 20.17 -9.41 18.96
CA LYS A 203 19.67 -10.73 18.58
C LYS A 203 19.77 -11.06 17.08
N TRP A 204 20.04 -10.06 16.24
CA TRP A 204 20.14 -10.22 14.79
C TRP A 204 21.59 -10.17 14.27
N SER A 205 22.56 -9.98 15.16
CA SER A 205 24.00 -10.00 14.88
C SER A 205 24.43 -11.18 14.00
N LYS A 206 23.94 -12.40 14.29
CA LYS A 206 24.24 -13.58 13.48
C LYS A 206 23.84 -13.42 12.00
N TYR A 207 22.63 -12.94 11.73
CA TYR A 207 22.12 -12.80 10.36
C TYR A 207 22.84 -11.69 9.59
N THR A 208 23.18 -10.60 10.27
CA THR A 208 23.96 -9.50 9.68
C THR A 208 25.40 -9.92 9.43
N GLN A 209 26.03 -10.68 10.32
CA GLN A 209 27.36 -11.25 10.11
C GLN A 209 27.39 -12.24 8.95
N ASP A 210 26.41 -13.15 8.85
CA ASP A 210 26.29 -14.07 7.72
C ASP A 210 26.14 -13.33 6.38
N ALA A 211 25.43 -12.20 6.39
CA ALA A 211 25.28 -11.32 5.24
C ALA A 211 26.58 -10.59 4.88
N LEU A 212 27.30 -10.05 5.87
CA LEU A 212 28.58 -9.39 5.68
C LEU A 212 29.63 -10.34 5.08
N ASN A 213 29.66 -11.60 5.54
CA ASN A 213 30.57 -12.63 5.01
C ASN A 213 30.33 -12.95 3.53
N ARG A 214 29.16 -12.61 2.97
CA ARG A 214 28.84 -12.77 1.54
C ARG A 214 29.23 -11.56 0.70
N ASN A 215 29.61 -10.45 1.34
CA ASN A 215 30.01 -9.24 0.65
C ASN A 215 31.49 -9.33 0.23
N PRO A 216 31.80 -9.19 -1.06
CA PRO A 216 33.17 -9.33 -1.55
C PRO A 216 34.14 -8.29 -0.97
N ARG A 217 33.65 -7.14 -0.49
CA ARG A 217 34.48 -6.08 0.08
C ARG A 217 34.68 -6.20 1.59
N TYR A 218 33.87 -6.98 2.28
CA TYR A 218 33.88 -6.99 3.75
C TYR A 218 35.20 -7.46 4.36
N THR A 219 35.79 -8.53 3.82
CA THR A 219 37.10 -9.03 4.28
C THR A 219 38.22 -8.00 4.10
N ALA A 220 38.19 -7.22 3.02
CA ALA A 220 39.15 -6.15 2.80
C ALA A 220 38.97 -5.00 3.80
N VAL A 221 37.73 -4.67 4.16
CA VAL A 221 37.41 -3.65 5.17
C VAL A 221 37.83 -4.08 6.58
N LEU A 222 37.62 -5.35 6.94
CA LEU A 222 38.04 -5.90 8.24
C LEU A 222 39.56 -6.03 8.36
N GLY A 223 40.27 -6.42 7.30
CA GLY A 223 41.74 -6.50 7.33
C GLY A 223 42.44 -5.16 7.56
N VAL A 224 41.72 -4.04 7.40
CA VAL A 224 42.20 -2.66 7.66
C VAL A 224 41.99 -2.23 9.11
N ARG A 225 41.15 -2.92 9.90
CA ARG A 225 40.92 -2.63 11.32
C ARG A 225 41.05 -3.90 12.16
N ASP A 226 42.17 -3.99 12.88
CA ASP A 226 42.41 -4.96 13.95
C ASP A 226 41.40 -4.75 15.08
N TRP A 227 40.22 -5.37 14.96
CA TRP A 227 39.28 -5.48 16.06
C TRP A 227 39.82 -6.56 16.97
N GLY A 228 40.64 -6.12 17.94
CA GLY A 228 41.23 -6.96 18.98
C GLY A 228 40.30 -8.11 19.33
N THR A 229 40.82 -9.32 19.13
CA THR A 229 40.21 -10.57 19.54
C THR A 229 39.46 -10.38 20.86
N PRO A 230 38.21 -10.87 21.00
CA PRO A 230 37.55 -10.80 22.29
C PRO A 230 38.47 -11.46 23.31
N GLU A 231 38.93 -10.68 24.30
CA GLU A 231 39.72 -11.22 25.40
C GLU A 231 38.97 -12.42 25.97
N PRO A 232 39.64 -13.57 26.14
CA PRO A 232 39.02 -14.71 26.76
C PRO A 232 38.56 -14.28 28.15
N SER A 233 37.26 -14.44 28.43
CA SER A 233 36.67 -14.13 29.72
C SER A 233 37.51 -14.73 30.86
N GLU A 234 38.02 -13.89 31.76
CA GLU A 234 38.81 -14.26 32.93
C GLU A 234 38.09 -15.22 33.91
N SER A 235 36.89 -15.70 33.61
CA SER A 235 36.14 -16.60 34.50
C SER A 235 36.53 -18.08 34.41
N SER A 236 37.58 -18.45 33.68
CA SER A 236 37.97 -19.86 33.49
C SER A 236 39.30 -20.27 34.12
N THR A 237 40.04 -19.34 34.73
CA THR A 237 41.33 -19.65 35.39
C THR A 237 41.22 -19.89 36.90
N GLU A 238 40.13 -19.47 37.57
CA GLU A 238 39.96 -19.69 39.02
C GLU A 238 39.41 -21.08 39.41
N ALA A 239 39.02 -21.93 38.45
CA ALA A 239 38.40 -23.23 38.76
C ALA A 239 39.40 -24.41 38.90
N ILE A 240 40.72 -24.18 38.80
CA ILE A 240 41.74 -25.26 38.85
C ILE A 240 42.65 -25.20 40.08
N SER A 241 42.44 -24.27 41.03
CA SER A 241 43.31 -24.18 42.23
C SER A 241 42.59 -24.20 43.59
N ARG A 242 41.56 -25.03 43.77
CA ARG A 242 41.09 -25.43 45.12
C ARG A 242 40.66 -26.88 45.18
#